data_AF-A0A0Q6FLA3-F1
#
_entry.id   AF-A0A0Q6FLA3-F1
#
_cell.length_a   1.000
_cell.length_b   1.000
_cell.length_c   1.000
_cell.angle_alpha   90.00
_cell.angle_beta   90.00
_cell.angle_gamma   90.00
#
_symmetry.space_group_name_H-M   'P 1'
#
loop_
_entity.id
_entity.type
_entity.pdbx_description
1 polymer ?
#
loop_
_entity_poly.entity_id
_entity_poly.type
_entity_poly.pdbx_seq_one_letter_code
_entity_poly.pdbx_strand_id
1 'polypeptide(L)'
;MSEHGHIPDTKGARQQRIVDILSTGHVRSQTELADRLHADGIAVTQATLSRDLVELDAVKVRSSSGALVYAVPGEGGDRTPVANRDSAASQARLSRLCAELLVSTESSANLVVLRTPPGAANFLASAMDKSELSDVLGTIAGDDTVLVIARDPAGGEALERRFLGLANGAQRPSGTAPDDTPTPPKGHP
;
A
#
# COMPACT_ATOMS: atom_id res chain seq x y z
N MET A 1 -15.48 -11.46 -12.98
CA MET A 1 -15.58 -12.04 -11.62
C MET A 1 -14.20 -11.92 -11.02
N SER A 2 -14.01 -11.02 -10.06
CA SER A 2 -12.71 -10.87 -9.41
C SER A 2 -12.52 -12.07 -8.48
N GLU A 3 -11.71 -13.03 -8.91
CA GLU A 3 -11.26 -14.13 -8.05
C GLU A 3 -10.43 -13.52 -6.92
N HIS A 4 -11.08 -13.34 -5.77
CA HIS A 4 -10.38 -13.12 -4.51
C HIS A 4 -9.56 -14.39 -4.30
N GLY A 5 -8.24 -14.25 -4.10
CA GLY A 5 -7.37 -15.39 -3.84
C GLY A 5 -7.96 -16.25 -2.73
N HIS A 6 -7.89 -17.58 -2.86
CA HIS A 6 -8.49 -18.50 -1.89
C HIS A 6 -7.89 -18.25 -0.50
N ILE A 7 -8.66 -17.65 0.41
CA ILE A 7 -8.25 -17.47 1.80
C ILE A 7 -8.37 -18.84 2.50
N PRO A 8 -7.29 -19.40 3.08
CA PRO A 8 -7.36 -20.65 3.80
C PRO A 8 -8.23 -20.54 5.06
N ASP A 9 -8.99 -21.59 5.39
CA ASP A 9 -9.79 -21.64 6.63
C ASP A 9 -8.92 -21.98 7.86
N THR A 10 -7.84 -21.22 8.05
CA THR A 10 -6.90 -21.36 9.16
C THR A 10 -7.05 -20.21 10.14
N LYS A 11 -6.69 -20.45 11.41
CA LYS A 11 -6.67 -19.40 12.44
C LYS A 11 -5.81 -18.20 12.01
N GLY A 12 -4.61 -18.45 11.48
CA GLY A 12 -3.70 -17.40 11.06
C GLY A 12 -4.27 -16.52 9.95
N ALA A 13 -4.81 -17.13 8.89
CA ALA A 13 -5.42 -16.39 7.78
C ALA A 13 -6.64 -15.57 8.24
N ARG A 14 -7.49 -16.15 9.10
CA ARG A 14 -8.63 -15.45 9.69
C ARG A 14 -8.20 -14.26 10.55
N GLN A 15 -7.21 -14.44 11.43
CA GLN A 15 -6.71 -13.37 12.30
C GLN A 15 -6.06 -12.25 11.49
N GLN A 16 -5.27 -12.58 10.47
CA GLN A 16 -4.73 -11.57 9.56
C GLN A 16 -5.85 -10.78 8.90
N ARG A 17 -6.90 -11.47 8.41
CA ARG A 17 -8.03 -10.81 7.78
C ARG A 17 -8.81 -9.91 8.75
N ILE A 18 -8.95 -10.32 10.02
CA ILE A 18 -9.52 -9.47 11.07
C ILE A 18 -8.70 -8.19 11.21
N VAL A 19 -7.37 -8.27 11.28
CA VAL A 19 -6.49 -7.10 11.36
C VAL A 19 -6.70 -6.17 10.16
N ASP A 20 -6.72 -6.71 8.94
CA ASP A 20 -6.93 -5.93 7.72
C ASP A 20 -8.30 -5.24 7.69
N ILE A 21 -9.36 -5.91 8.13
CA ILE A 21 -10.70 -5.31 8.20
C ILE A 21 -10.74 -4.18 9.24
N LEU A 22 -10.11 -4.38 10.40
CA LEU A 22 -10.08 -3.42 11.49
C LEU A 22 -9.20 -2.19 11.17
N SER A 23 -8.14 -2.35 10.38
CA SER A 23 -7.28 -1.23 9.94
C SER A 23 -8.03 -0.21 9.10
N THR A 24 -9.15 -0.59 8.46
CA THR A 24 -10.02 0.37 7.75
C THR A 24 -10.66 1.40 8.68
N GLY A 25 -10.77 1.11 9.99
CA GLY A 25 -11.32 2.05 10.99
C GLY A 25 -12.84 2.23 10.95
N HIS A 26 -13.59 1.32 10.31
CA HIS A 26 -15.04 1.47 10.14
C HIS A 26 -15.89 0.49 10.97
N VAL A 27 -15.29 -0.52 11.60
CA VAL A 27 -16.01 -1.63 12.23
C VAL A 27 -16.48 -1.28 13.64
N ARG A 28 -17.80 -1.25 13.85
CA ARG A 28 -18.43 -0.81 15.11
C ARG A 28 -18.84 -1.96 16.03
N SER A 29 -19.05 -3.16 15.48
CA SER A 29 -19.53 -4.34 16.22
C SER A 29 -18.88 -5.63 15.73
N GLN A 30 -18.96 -6.68 16.56
CA GLN A 30 -18.52 -8.02 16.17
C GLN A 30 -19.41 -8.63 15.07
N THR A 31 -20.70 -8.30 15.05
CA THR A 31 -21.62 -8.71 13.97
C THR A 31 -21.16 -8.14 12.64
N GLU A 32 -20.84 -6.84 12.60
CA GLU A 32 -20.33 -6.20 11.38
C GLU A 32 -19.00 -6.83 10.92
N LEU A 33 -18.11 -7.18 11.85
CA LEU A 33 -16.88 -7.88 11.52
C LEU A 33 -17.15 -9.28 10.95
N ALA A 34 -18.09 -10.02 11.53
CA ALA A 34 -18.49 -11.34 11.06
C ALA A 34 -19.08 -11.28 9.63
N ASP A 35 -19.92 -10.27 9.36
CA ASP A 35 -20.53 -10.06 8.04
C ASP A 35 -19.47 -9.79 6.97
N ARG A 36 -18.45 -8.96 7.30
CA ARG A 36 -17.32 -8.69 6.39
C ARG A 36 -16.46 -9.93 6.15
N LEU A 37 -16.13 -10.68 7.19
CA LEU A 37 -15.40 -11.95 7.06
C LEU A 37 -16.19 -12.95 6.18
N HIS A 38 -17.51 -13.00 6.35
CA HIS A 38 -18.37 -13.86 5.54
C HIS A 38 -18.38 -13.45 4.06
N ALA A 39 -18.37 -12.15 3.76
CA ALA A 39 -18.24 -11.65 2.39
C ALA A 39 -16.91 -12.04 1.74
N ASP A 40 -15.86 -12.24 2.54
CA ASP A 40 -14.55 -12.75 2.09
C ASP A 40 -14.47 -14.29 2.09
N GLY A 41 -15.58 -14.99 2.35
CA GLY A 41 -15.66 -16.45 2.37
C GLY A 41 -15.21 -17.12 3.68
N ILE A 42 -14.99 -16.35 4.75
CA ILE A 42 -14.55 -16.85 6.07
C ILE A 42 -15.75 -16.94 7.02
N ALA A 43 -16.23 -18.15 7.28
CA ALA A 43 -17.33 -18.40 8.21
C ALA A 43 -16.84 -18.54 9.65
N VAL A 44 -17.37 -17.74 10.57
CA VAL A 44 -16.96 -17.72 11.99
C VAL A 44 -18.14 -17.67 12.92
N THR A 45 -18.02 -18.30 14.09
CA THR A 45 -18.98 -18.12 15.18
C THR A 45 -18.62 -16.88 16.00
N GLN A 46 -19.59 -16.32 16.73
CA GLN A 46 -19.33 -15.21 17.64
C GLN A 46 -18.31 -15.59 18.73
N ALA A 47 -18.34 -16.83 19.22
CA ALA A 47 -17.37 -17.31 20.22
C ALA A 47 -15.94 -17.36 19.66
N THR A 48 -15.76 -17.80 18.42
CA THR A 48 -14.45 -17.78 17.73
C THR A 48 -13.96 -16.36 17.56
N LEU A 49 -14.81 -15.47 17.04
CA LEU A 49 -14.46 -14.08 16.78
C LEU A 49 -14.12 -13.32 18.06
N SER A 50 -14.83 -13.58 19.15
CA SER A 50 -14.53 -12.99 20.46
C SER A 50 -13.16 -13.43 20.98
N ARG A 51 -12.76 -14.69 20.77
CA ARG A 51 -11.42 -15.17 21.16
C ARG A 51 -10.33 -14.55 20.31
N ASP A 52 -10.52 -14.50 18.99
CA ASP A 52 -9.55 -13.88 18.08
C ASP A 52 -9.33 -12.40 18.42
N LEU A 53 -10.38 -11.64 18.72
CA LEU A 53 -10.25 -10.23 19.12
C LEU A 53 -9.48 -10.05 20.44
N VAL A 54 -9.64 -10.97 21.39
CA VAL A 54 -8.88 -10.96 22.65
C VAL A 54 -7.41 -11.29 22.39
N GLU A 55 -7.14 -12.31 21.58
CA GLU A 55 -5.77 -12.70 21.24
C GLU A 55 -5.03 -11.63 20.41
N LEU A 56 -5.76 -10.86 19.61
CA LEU A 56 -5.24 -9.73 18.83
C LEU A 56 -5.15 -8.43 19.64
N ASP A 57 -5.47 -8.44 20.94
CA ASP A 57 -5.53 -7.24 21.79
C ASP A 57 -6.40 -6.10 21.19
N ALA A 58 -7.48 -6.47 20.48
CA ALA A 58 -8.34 -5.52 19.80
C ALA A 58 -9.18 -4.71 20.81
N VAL A 59 -9.18 -3.38 20.67
CA VAL A 59 -9.85 -2.45 21.59
C VAL A 59 -10.83 -1.54 20.86
N LYS A 60 -11.83 -1.01 21.58
CA LYS A 60 -12.71 0.04 21.06
C LYS A 60 -12.08 1.41 21.28
N VAL A 61 -11.93 2.16 20.20
CA VAL A 61 -11.33 3.49 20.15
C VAL A 61 -12.29 4.46 19.45
N ARG A 62 -12.18 5.76 19.77
CA ARG A 62 -12.93 6.78 19.03
C ARG A 62 -12.19 7.09 17.73
N SER A 63 -12.89 6.92 16.61
CA SER A 63 -12.43 7.39 15.30
C SER A 63 -12.44 8.92 15.23
N SER A 64 -11.82 9.48 14.18
CA SER A 64 -11.87 10.92 13.85
C SER A 64 -13.29 11.46 13.67
N SER A 65 -14.24 10.61 13.28
CA SER A 65 -15.67 10.94 13.19
C SER A 65 -16.40 10.96 14.54
N GLY A 66 -15.72 10.58 15.64
CA GLY A 66 -16.30 10.46 16.98
C GLY A 66 -16.97 9.12 17.28
N ALA A 67 -17.19 8.27 16.27
CA ALA A 67 -17.76 6.93 16.44
C ALA A 67 -16.77 5.96 17.12
N LEU A 68 -17.29 5.07 17.98
CA LEU A 68 -16.52 3.97 18.58
C LEU A 68 -16.36 2.82 17.57
N VAL A 69 -15.11 2.45 17.31
CA VAL A 69 -14.74 1.39 16.35
C VAL A 69 -13.69 0.47 16.96
N TYR A 70 -13.61 -0.77 16.48
CA TYR A 70 -12.54 -1.70 16.85
C TYR A 70 -11.23 -1.32 16.15
N ALA A 71 -10.11 -1.46 16.86
CA ALA A 71 -8.76 -1.30 16.34
C ALA A 71 -7.80 -2.29 17.00
N VAL A 72 -6.77 -2.70 16.27
CA VAL A 72 -5.65 -3.53 16.75
C VAL A 72 -4.41 -2.63 16.89
N PRO A 73 -3.57 -2.80 17.93
CA PRO A 73 -2.31 -2.04 18.04
C PRO A 73 -1.39 -2.28 16.83
N GLY A 74 -0.83 -1.21 16.25
CA GLY A 74 0.14 -1.33 15.15
C GLY A 74 1.52 -1.80 15.60
N GLU A 75 2.41 -2.12 14.64
CA GLU A 75 3.85 -2.31 14.90
C GLU A 75 4.44 -1.02 15.52
N GLY A 76 4.61 -1.02 16.85
CA GLY A 76 4.99 0.16 17.64
C GLY A 76 4.09 0.45 18.85
N GLY A 77 2.97 -0.27 19.00
CA GLY A 77 2.09 -0.16 20.17
C GLY A 77 1.09 1.00 20.13
N ASP A 78 1.09 1.79 19.05
CA ASP A 78 0.11 2.84 18.82
C ASP A 78 -1.27 2.23 18.57
N ARG A 79 -2.22 2.58 19.45
CA ARG A 79 -3.61 2.11 19.45
C ARG A 79 -4.56 3.04 18.71
N THR A 80 -4.03 4.08 18.07
CA THR A 80 -4.81 4.99 17.26
C THR A 80 -5.39 4.21 16.09
N PRO A 81 -6.72 4.26 15.86
CA PRO A 81 -7.30 3.71 14.64
C PRO A 81 -6.71 4.53 13.50
N VAL A 82 -5.68 3.97 12.86
CA VAL A 82 -5.13 4.55 11.64
C VAL A 82 -6.14 4.20 10.56
N ALA A 83 -7.25 4.95 10.51
CA ALA A 83 -8.09 5.00 9.34
C ALA A 83 -7.13 5.17 8.16
N ASN A 84 -7.17 4.20 7.24
CA ASN A 84 -6.36 4.10 6.04
C ASN A 84 -5.57 5.39 5.82
N ARG A 85 -4.27 5.39 6.17
CA ARG A 85 -3.38 6.52 5.85
C ARG A 85 -3.75 6.91 4.43
N ASP A 86 -4.26 8.14 4.28
CA ASP A 86 -4.87 8.61 3.04
C ASP A 86 -4.11 8.02 1.87
N SER A 87 -4.80 7.37 0.92
CA SER A 87 -4.13 6.72 -0.21
C SER A 87 -3.13 7.66 -0.89
N ALA A 88 -3.36 8.98 -0.81
CA ALA A 88 -2.44 10.05 -1.18
C ALA A 88 -1.12 10.07 -0.37
N ALA A 89 -1.15 9.94 0.96
CA ALA A 89 0.04 9.90 1.81
C ALA A 89 0.88 8.63 1.57
N SER A 90 0.23 7.47 1.42
CA SER A 90 0.93 6.23 1.07
C SER A 90 1.56 6.30 -0.32
N GLN A 91 0.85 6.86 -1.31
CA GLN A 91 1.38 7.12 -2.65
C GLN A 91 2.55 8.11 -2.64
N ALA A 92 2.45 9.20 -1.90
CA ALA A 92 3.54 10.17 -1.76
C ALA A 92 4.79 9.53 -1.13
N ARG A 93 4.59 8.70 -0.10
CA ARG A 93 5.69 7.93 0.52
C ARG A 93 6.33 6.98 -0.49
N LEU A 94 5.54 6.24 -1.25
CA LEU A 94 6.06 5.33 -2.29
C LEU A 94 6.85 6.10 -3.35
N SER A 95 6.32 7.21 -3.86
CA SER A 95 7.02 8.04 -4.84
C SER A 95 8.38 8.51 -4.34
N ARG A 96 8.45 9.00 -3.09
CA ARG A 96 9.71 9.41 -2.46
C ARG A 96 10.71 8.26 -2.37
N LEU A 97 10.26 7.08 -1.92
CA LEU A 97 11.14 5.92 -1.78
C LEU A 97 11.60 5.37 -3.12
N CYS A 98 10.77 5.38 -4.16
CA CYS A 98 11.21 5.06 -5.52
C CYS A 98 12.30 6.02 -5.98
N ALA A 99 12.15 7.33 -5.74
CA ALA A 99 13.16 8.31 -6.13
C ALA A 99 14.49 8.17 -5.36
N GLU A 100 14.43 7.76 -4.10
CA GLU A 100 15.62 7.60 -3.24
C GLU A 100 16.32 6.24 -3.44
N LEU A 101 15.57 5.17 -3.71
CA LEU A 101 16.07 3.79 -3.58
C LEU A 101 16.00 2.97 -4.85
N LEU A 102 15.24 3.37 -5.88
CA LEU A 102 15.18 2.61 -7.13
C LEU A 102 16.42 2.88 -7.97
N VAL A 103 17.25 1.85 -8.15
CA VAL A 103 18.50 1.91 -8.93
C VAL A 103 18.25 1.52 -10.39
N SER A 104 17.51 0.44 -10.62
CA SER A 104 17.09 0.01 -11.95
C SER A 104 15.80 -0.79 -11.88
N THR A 105 15.16 -0.95 -13.02
CA THR A 105 13.98 -1.81 -13.19
C THR A 105 14.05 -2.51 -14.53
N GLU A 106 13.56 -3.74 -14.57
CA GLU A 106 13.38 -4.53 -15.79
C GLU A 106 12.11 -5.35 -15.65
N SER A 107 11.40 -5.60 -16.76
CA SER A 107 10.21 -6.46 -16.75
C SER A 107 10.29 -7.64 -17.71
N SER A 108 9.58 -8.70 -17.38
CA SER A 108 9.38 -9.89 -18.21
C SER A 108 8.00 -10.48 -17.95
N ALA A 109 7.13 -10.46 -18.96
CA ALA A 109 5.72 -10.82 -18.84
C ALA A 109 5.02 -10.03 -17.71
N ASN A 110 4.60 -10.70 -16.63
CA ASN A 110 4.00 -10.07 -15.46
C ASN A 110 4.98 -9.84 -14.32
N LEU A 111 6.27 -10.12 -14.50
CA LEU A 111 7.29 -9.93 -13.48
C LEU A 111 8.00 -8.60 -13.70
N VAL A 112 8.24 -7.87 -12.62
CA VAL A 112 9.08 -6.67 -12.62
C VAL A 112 10.14 -6.85 -11.54
N VAL A 113 11.40 -6.70 -11.92
CA VAL A 113 12.55 -6.79 -11.03
C VAL A 113 13.05 -5.38 -10.77
N LEU A 114 13.02 -4.95 -9.51
CA LEU A 114 13.52 -3.66 -9.06
C LEU A 114 14.83 -3.87 -8.32
N ARG A 115 15.85 -3.08 -8.63
CA ARG A 115 17.12 -3.06 -7.91
C ARG A 115 17.18 -1.88 -6.96
N THR A 116 17.75 -2.10 -5.79
CA THR A 116 17.96 -1.08 -4.75
C THR A 116 19.41 -1.11 -4.26
N PRO A 117 19.86 -0.13 -3.46
CA PRO A 117 21.08 -0.30 -2.68
C PRO A 117 20.97 -1.53 -1.74
N PRO A 118 22.12 -2.07 -1.28
CA PRO A 118 22.14 -3.16 -0.31
C PRO A 118 21.30 -2.85 0.94
N GLY A 119 20.51 -3.84 1.38
CA GLY A 119 19.63 -3.74 2.55
C GLY A 119 18.35 -2.90 2.38
N ALA A 120 18.09 -2.31 1.21
CA ALA A 120 16.96 -1.41 1.01
C ALA A 120 15.71 -2.06 0.41
N ALA A 121 15.80 -3.28 -0.13
CA ALA A 121 14.72 -3.92 -0.88
C ALA A 121 13.45 -4.13 -0.04
N ASN A 122 13.59 -4.66 1.18
CA ASN A 122 12.47 -4.88 2.10
C ASN A 122 11.74 -3.57 2.46
N PHE A 123 12.47 -2.47 2.57
CA PHE A 123 11.88 -1.18 2.91
C PHE A 123 11.04 -0.61 1.77
N LEU A 124 11.52 -0.74 0.53
CA LEU A 124 10.78 -0.35 -0.67
C LEU A 124 9.54 -1.24 -0.87
N ALA A 125 9.69 -2.56 -0.74
CA ALA A 125 8.57 -3.51 -0.86
C ALA A 125 7.46 -3.23 0.16
N SER A 126 7.81 -3.00 1.43
CA SER A 126 6.84 -2.63 2.47
C SER A 126 6.06 -1.35 2.13
N ALA A 127 6.66 -0.40 1.41
CA ALA A 127 5.96 0.79 0.95
C ALA A 127 4.98 0.50 -0.20
N MET A 128 5.32 -0.44 -1.08
CA MET A 128 4.44 -0.91 -2.16
C MET A 128 3.22 -1.62 -1.59
N ASP A 129 3.42 -2.54 -0.64
CA ASP A 129 2.33 -3.28 -0.01
C ASP A 129 1.36 -2.34 0.72
N LYS A 130 1.89 -1.33 1.43
CA LYS A 130 1.08 -0.30 2.12
C LYS A 130 0.40 0.70 1.18
N SER A 131 0.74 0.70 -0.11
CA SER A 131 0.14 1.58 -1.11
C SER A 131 -1.03 0.96 -1.86
N GLU A 132 -1.39 -0.29 -1.56
CA GLU A 132 -2.56 -1.00 -2.10
C GLU A 132 -2.69 -0.89 -3.63
N LEU A 133 -1.59 -1.16 -4.34
CA LEU A 133 -1.52 -1.07 -5.80
C LEU A 133 -2.40 -2.16 -6.43
N SER A 134 -3.57 -1.79 -6.96
CA SER A 134 -4.57 -2.74 -7.48
C SER A 134 -4.07 -3.66 -8.60
N ASP A 135 -3.11 -3.16 -9.39
CA ASP A 135 -2.46 -3.83 -10.51
C ASP A 135 -1.31 -4.76 -10.08
N VAL A 136 -0.89 -4.72 -8.82
CA VAL A 136 0.11 -5.61 -8.23
C VAL A 136 -0.58 -6.78 -7.53
N LEU A 137 -0.16 -8.00 -7.86
CA LEU A 137 -0.57 -9.23 -7.18
C LEU A 137 0.15 -9.39 -5.83
N GLY A 138 1.45 -9.08 -5.79
CA GLY A 138 2.27 -9.12 -4.58
C GLY A 138 3.73 -8.76 -4.84
N THR A 139 4.50 -8.66 -3.76
CA THR A 139 5.94 -8.38 -3.80
C THR A 139 6.75 -9.42 -3.01
N ILE A 140 8.00 -9.65 -3.41
CA ILE A 140 8.98 -10.46 -2.67
C ILE A 140 10.30 -9.68 -2.65
N ALA A 141 10.83 -9.42 -1.46
CA ALA A 141 12.09 -8.70 -1.29
C ALA A 141 13.23 -9.62 -0.85
N GLY A 142 14.38 -9.47 -1.51
CA GLY A 142 15.68 -9.95 -1.02
C GLY A 142 16.42 -8.84 -0.25
N ASP A 143 17.72 -8.75 -0.45
CA ASP A 143 18.55 -7.69 0.14
C ASP A 143 18.55 -6.40 -0.70
N ASP A 144 18.84 -6.53 -2.00
CA ASP A 144 19.02 -5.45 -2.96
C ASP A 144 18.07 -5.54 -4.17
N THR A 145 17.11 -6.47 -4.12
CA THR A 145 16.24 -6.82 -5.23
C THR A 145 14.81 -7.05 -4.75
N VAL A 146 13.83 -6.46 -5.42
CA VAL A 146 12.40 -6.69 -5.20
C VAL A 146 11.81 -7.28 -6.48
N LEU A 147 11.17 -8.45 -6.36
CA LEU A 147 10.29 -8.99 -7.39
C LEU A 147 8.87 -8.46 -7.14
N VAL A 148 8.31 -7.79 -8.13
CA VAL A 148 6.92 -7.34 -8.15
C VAL A 148 6.17 -8.15 -9.19
N ILE A 149 5.03 -8.72 -8.81
CA ILE A 149 4.22 -9.57 -9.70
C ILE A 149 2.98 -8.77 -10.08
N ALA A 150 2.81 -8.47 -11.36
CA ALA A 150 1.61 -7.86 -11.90
C ALA A 150 0.45 -8.88 -11.88
N ARG A 151 -0.76 -8.36 -11.67
CA ARG A 151 -1.99 -9.16 -11.73
C ARG A 151 -2.33 -9.59 -13.16
N ASP A 152 -2.10 -8.71 -14.13
CA ASP A 152 -2.22 -9.01 -15.55
C ASP A 152 -0.97 -9.78 -16.04
N PRO A 153 -1.12 -10.95 -16.69
CA PRO A 153 -0.03 -11.69 -17.33
C PRO A 153 0.86 -10.85 -18.27
N ALA A 154 0.33 -9.76 -18.85
CA ALA A 154 1.07 -8.82 -19.71
C ALA A 154 1.38 -7.47 -19.03
N GLY A 155 1.13 -7.35 -17.73
CA GLY A 155 1.17 -6.07 -17.00
C GLY A 155 2.57 -5.56 -16.62
N GLY A 156 3.64 -6.34 -16.81
CA GLY A 156 4.98 -6.01 -16.32
C GLY A 156 5.52 -4.70 -16.88
N GLU A 157 5.39 -4.47 -18.19
CA GLU A 157 5.90 -3.25 -18.84
C GLU A 157 5.16 -1.98 -18.36
N ALA A 158 3.86 -2.09 -18.06
CA ALA A 158 3.08 -0.98 -17.53
C ALA A 158 3.52 -0.63 -16.09
N LEU A 159 3.75 -1.65 -15.24
CA LEU A 159 4.26 -1.47 -13.88
C LEU A 159 5.68 -0.90 -13.87
N GLU A 160 6.56 -1.41 -14.73
CA GLU A 160 7.92 -0.87 -14.91
C GLU A 160 7.90 0.63 -15.21
N ARG A 161 7.13 1.04 -16.23
CA ARG A 161 6.97 2.46 -16.59
C ARG A 161 6.41 3.29 -15.44
N ARG A 162 5.47 2.73 -14.66
CA ARG A 162 4.92 3.39 -13.48
C ARG A 162 5.98 3.64 -12.42
N PHE A 163 6.79 2.64 -12.07
CA PHE A 163 7.86 2.80 -11.08
C PHE A 163 8.97 3.75 -11.55
N LEU A 164 9.34 3.72 -12.83
CA LEU A 164 10.22 4.74 -13.43
C LEU A 164 9.62 6.14 -13.33
N GLY A 165 8.33 6.29 -13.62
CA GLY A 165 7.62 7.56 -13.47
C GLY A 165 7.62 8.09 -12.04
N LEU A 166 7.47 7.22 -11.04
CA LEU A 166 7.54 7.59 -9.62
C LEU A 166 8.95 8.04 -9.19
N ALA A 167 9.99 7.36 -9.67
CA ALA A 167 11.38 7.72 -9.37
C ALA A 167 11.78 9.06 -10.03
N ASN A 168 11.42 9.26 -11.29
CA ASN A 168 11.75 10.46 -12.04
C ASN A 168 10.85 11.66 -11.70
N GLY A 169 9.60 11.41 -11.28
CA GLY A 169 8.62 12.45 -10.98
C GLY A 169 8.97 13.28 -9.73
N ALA A 170 9.70 12.71 -8.77
CA ALA A 170 10.18 13.43 -7.59
C ALA A 170 11.29 14.45 -7.90
N GLN A 171 11.90 14.39 -9.09
CA GLN A 171 13.00 15.27 -9.51
C GLN A 171 12.54 16.52 -10.28
N ARG A 172 11.23 16.79 -10.42
CA ARG A 172 10.77 18.08 -10.96
C ARG A 172 10.74 19.14 -9.84
N PRO A 173 11.72 20.07 -9.76
CA PRO A 173 11.55 21.23 -8.90
C PRO A 173 10.36 22.04 -9.39
N SER A 174 9.46 22.39 -8.46
CA SER A 174 8.43 23.38 -8.69
C SER A 174 9.08 24.75 -8.93
N GLY A 175 9.05 25.21 -10.18
CA GLY A 175 9.13 26.63 -10.53
C GLY A 175 10.42 27.07 -11.21
N THR A 176 10.37 27.23 -12.53
CA THR A 176 10.75 28.49 -13.18
C THR A 176 9.93 28.57 -14.48
N ALA A 177 9.08 29.59 -14.58
CA ALA A 177 8.35 29.89 -15.81
C ALA A 177 9.33 30.27 -16.93
N PRO A 178 9.02 30.00 -18.21
CA PRO A 178 9.78 30.61 -19.29
C PRO A 178 9.52 32.12 -19.28
N ASP A 179 10.58 32.90 -19.04
CA ASP A 179 10.57 34.34 -19.25
C ASP A 179 10.59 34.60 -20.76
N ASP A 180 9.40 34.68 -21.34
CA ASP A 180 9.17 35.10 -22.71
C ASP A 180 9.03 36.64 -22.73
N THR A 181 10.17 37.34 -22.76
CA THR A 181 10.22 38.75 -23.12
C THR A 181 11.12 38.97 -24.35
N PRO A 182 10.55 39.31 -25.52
CA PRO A 182 11.35 39.65 -26.69
C PRO A 182 11.93 41.06 -26.54
N THR A 183 13.27 41.17 -26.53
CA THR A 183 13.98 42.46 -26.57
C THR A 183 14.12 42.93 -28.03
N PRO A 184 13.80 44.20 -28.38
CA PRO A 184 13.77 44.68 -29.76
C PRO A 184 15.16 44.90 -30.38
N PRO A 185 15.29 44.97 -31.72
CA PRO A 185 16.58 45.10 -32.39
C PRO A 185 17.20 46.48 -32.16
N LYS A 186 18.50 46.50 -31.81
CA LYS A 186 19.31 47.74 -31.74
C LYS A 186 19.63 48.20 -33.16
N GLY A 187 19.14 49.39 -33.53
CA GLY A 187 19.57 50.10 -34.73
C GLY A 187 21.01 50.61 -34.59
N HIS A 188 21.80 50.47 -35.66
CA HIS A 188 23.07 51.17 -35.84
C HIS A 188 22.86 52.48 -36.60
N PRO A 189 23.65 53.54 -36.30
CA PRO A 189 23.78 54.70 -37.17
C PRO A 189 24.61 54.39 -38.43
#